data_AF-A0A2W5Z7Y5-F1
#
_entry.id   AF-A0A2W5Z7Y5-F1
#
_cell.length_a   1.000
_cell.length_b   1.000
_cell.length_c   1.000
_cell.angle_alpha   90.00
_cell.angle_beta   90.00
_cell.angle_gamma   90.00
#
_symmetry.space_group_name_H-M   'P 1'
#
loop_
_entity.id
_entity.type
_entity.pdbx_description
1 polymer ?
#
loop_
_entity_poly.entity_id
_entity_poly.type
_entity_poly.pdbx_seq_one_letter_code
_entity_poly.pdbx_strand_id
1 'polypeptide(L)'
;MLGQFGLDPSAVVAPRAAVDGTGSDRSFDVFHVADAVGSPLIPDQDDFVVPYAIRSVIGFGGVLPSGSAFAVVLFTTVAVPRESASMFAPLALSVKVGILPFDDGRVFDDEPCAEVATTERSLRSQVAALTQLIEVRERLVGAQTAQLEAAFATLEERSAQLSDALSALAISEARHEALMEASIDAVITMDHEGRVLGFNPAASRIFGYEQEAALGQPLDDLVIPPRLRPNHREGLRNYLRDGVGPILGRHIEQTGMRADGSEFPVELTVTAMEVPGAPPAFAATVRDISVEKETRGRLKEAREHSARVARTLQESLLPPRLPALPGVELASRYHPAGDGSEIGGDF
;
A
#
# COMPACT_ATOMS: atom_id res chain seq x y z
N MET A 1 -1.21 66.83 5.13
CA MET A 1 -2.08 65.84 4.46
C MET A 1 -2.99 65.04 5.42
N LEU A 2 -2.67 64.92 6.72
CA LEU A 2 -3.54 64.30 7.75
C LEU A 2 -4.85 65.07 8.04
N GLY A 3 -4.88 66.38 7.81
CA GLY A 3 -6.09 67.20 8.00
C GLY A 3 -7.26 66.86 7.05
N GLN A 4 -7.03 66.12 5.95
CA GLN A 4 -8.11 65.65 5.08
C GLN A 4 -8.98 64.56 5.71
N PHE A 5 -8.52 63.97 6.82
CA PHE A 5 -9.26 62.98 7.60
C PHE A 5 -9.83 63.56 8.91
N GLY A 6 -9.77 64.88 9.11
CA GLY A 6 -10.33 65.54 10.31
C GLY A 6 -9.55 65.28 11.60
N LEU A 7 -8.35 64.70 11.51
CA LEU A 7 -7.50 64.39 12.66
C LEU A 7 -6.39 65.43 12.78
N ASP A 8 -6.34 66.10 13.93
CA ASP A 8 -5.25 66.98 14.32
C ASP A 8 -4.00 66.13 14.62
N PRO A 9 -2.85 66.33 13.96
CA PRO A 9 -1.64 65.55 14.21
C PRO A 9 -1.18 65.58 15.68
N SER A 10 -1.47 66.66 16.41
CA SER A 10 -1.21 66.77 17.85
C SER A 10 -2.13 65.91 18.72
N ALA A 11 -3.30 65.52 18.20
CA ALA A 11 -4.25 64.66 18.92
C ALA A 11 -3.88 63.17 18.84
N VAL A 12 -3.08 62.77 17.84
CA VAL A 12 -2.60 61.40 17.69
C VAL A 12 -1.31 61.23 18.48
N VAL A 13 -1.49 61.08 19.79
CA VAL A 13 -0.49 60.58 20.75
C VAL A 13 0.67 61.55 21.02
N ALA A 14 0.59 62.29 22.12
CA ALA A 14 1.78 62.69 22.86
C ALA A 14 2.40 61.40 23.45
N PRO A 15 3.53 60.87 22.93
CA PRO A 15 4.03 59.60 23.39
C PRO A 15 4.73 59.83 24.72
N ARG A 16 4.00 59.62 25.82
CA ARG A 16 4.59 59.36 27.12
C ARG A 16 4.52 57.86 27.36
N ALA A 17 5.53 57.15 26.88
CA ALA A 17 5.78 55.77 27.27
C ALA A 17 7.28 55.53 27.32
N ALA A 18 7.78 55.28 28.52
CA ALA A 18 8.99 54.50 28.68
C ALA A 18 8.74 53.15 28.00
N VAL A 19 9.42 52.91 26.88
CA VAL A 19 9.49 51.57 26.30
C VAL A 19 10.43 50.79 27.22
N ASP A 20 9.86 50.13 28.23
CA ASP A 20 10.58 49.14 29.03
C ASP A 20 10.88 47.92 28.14
N GLY A 21 11.99 48.04 27.41
CA GLY A 21 12.62 46.97 26.65
C GLY A 21 14.07 46.85 27.09
N THR A 22 14.30 46.16 28.21
CA THR A 22 15.64 45.65 28.55
C THR A 22 16.01 44.57 27.52
N GLY A 23 16.69 44.97 26.45
CA GLY A 23 17.14 44.03 25.43
C GLY A 23 17.87 44.78 24.33
N SER A 24 19.19 44.71 24.36
CA SER A 24 20.06 45.13 23.28
C SER A 24 19.85 44.23 22.06
N ASP A 25 18.79 44.45 21.29
CA ASP A 25 18.79 44.08 19.88
C ASP A 25 17.77 44.89 19.07
N ARG A 26 18.13 45.09 17.82
CA ARG A 26 17.48 45.91 16.79
C ARG A 26 16.17 45.26 16.31
N SER A 27 15.16 45.09 17.17
CA SER A 27 13.99 44.31 16.77
C SER A 27 12.97 45.10 15.94
N PHE A 28 12.64 44.53 14.79
CA PHE A 28 11.53 44.91 13.91
C PHE A 28 10.27 44.15 14.35
N ASP A 29 10.00 44.13 15.66
CA ASP A 29 9.00 43.21 16.21
C ASP A 29 7.59 43.61 15.75
N VAL A 30 6.87 42.61 15.24
CA VAL A 30 5.45 42.74 14.93
C VAL A 30 4.67 42.68 16.24
N PHE A 31 4.06 43.80 16.59
CA PHE A 31 3.06 43.89 17.64
C PHE A 31 1.70 43.44 17.08
N HIS A 32 0.99 42.59 17.79
CA HIS A 32 -0.32 42.09 17.35
C HIS A 32 -1.31 42.02 18.51
N VAL A 33 -2.44 42.71 18.36
CA VAL A 33 -3.61 42.62 19.23
C VAL A 33 -4.68 41.85 18.48
N ALA A 34 -4.93 40.61 18.90
CA ALA A 34 -5.90 39.73 18.25
C ALA A 34 -7.34 40.24 18.41
N ASP A 35 -7.67 40.77 19.59
CA ASP A 35 -8.98 41.33 19.94
C ASP A 35 -8.80 42.78 20.40
N ALA A 36 -9.25 43.73 19.59
CA ALA A 36 -9.07 45.16 19.84
C ALA A 36 -10.07 45.72 20.87
N VAL A 37 -11.29 45.18 20.91
CA VAL A 37 -12.36 45.62 21.82
C VAL A 37 -12.04 45.22 23.26
N GLY A 38 -12.00 46.19 24.17
CA GLY A 38 -11.67 45.98 25.58
C GLY A 38 -10.18 45.70 25.84
N SER A 39 -9.32 45.79 24.81
CA SER A 39 -7.88 45.62 24.99
C SER A 39 -7.28 46.82 25.74
N PRO A 40 -6.53 46.59 26.85
CA PRO A 40 -5.89 47.67 27.60
C PRO A 40 -4.75 48.34 26.82
N LEU A 41 -4.34 47.75 25.69
CA LEU A 41 -3.28 48.26 24.81
C LEU A 41 -3.79 49.31 23.81
N ILE A 42 -5.11 49.47 23.67
CA ILE A 42 -5.73 50.46 22.80
C ILE A 42 -6.66 51.33 23.67
N PRO A 43 -6.20 52.53 24.10
CA PRO A 43 -6.91 53.31 25.12
C PRO A 43 -8.22 53.95 24.62
N ASP A 44 -8.34 54.23 23.33
CA ASP A 44 -9.50 54.92 22.76
C ASP A 44 -10.60 53.95 22.30
N GLN A 45 -11.27 53.33 23.29
CA GLN A 45 -12.30 52.33 23.04
C GLN A 45 -13.62 52.95 22.57
N ASP A 46 -14.05 54.03 23.22
CA ASP A 46 -15.40 54.57 23.08
C ASP A 46 -15.56 55.47 21.84
N ASP A 47 -14.49 56.19 21.43
CA ASP A 47 -14.56 57.13 20.31
C ASP A 47 -13.95 56.56 19.02
N PHE A 48 -13.12 55.50 19.10
CA PHE A 48 -12.45 54.91 17.94
C PHE A 48 -12.68 53.39 17.74
N VAL A 49 -12.33 52.53 18.70
CA VAL A 49 -12.41 51.06 18.47
C VAL A 49 -13.85 50.59 18.26
N VAL A 50 -14.78 51.01 19.12
CA VAL A 50 -16.19 50.58 19.07
C VAL A 50 -16.94 51.22 17.89
N PRO A 51 -16.88 52.55 17.65
CA PRO A 51 -17.64 53.18 16.56
C PRO A 51 -17.21 52.72 15.17
N TYR A 52 -15.91 52.44 14.98
CA TYR A 52 -15.37 51.99 13.69
C TYR A 52 -15.25 50.46 13.57
N ALA A 53 -15.78 49.71 14.56
CA ALA A 53 -15.81 48.25 14.57
C ALA A 53 -14.45 47.58 14.35
N ILE A 54 -13.39 48.13 14.95
CA ILE A 54 -12.05 47.56 14.85
C ILE A 54 -12.00 46.24 15.64
N ARG A 55 -11.52 45.18 15.00
CA ARG A 55 -11.42 43.83 15.57
C ARG A 55 -10.00 43.43 15.92
N SER A 56 -9.02 43.79 15.10
CA SER A 56 -7.61 43.46 15.35
C SER A 56 -6.71 44.63 14.98
N VAL A 57 -5.53 44.67 15.60
CA VAL A 57 -4.51 45.70 15.35
C VAL A 57 -3.16 45.02 15.14
N ILE A 58 -2.49 45.38 14.05
CA ILE A 58 -1.14 44.93 13.73
C ILE A 58 -0.24 46.17 13.72
N GLY A 59 0.82 46.14 14.50
CA GLY A 59 1.84 47.18 14.53
C GLY A 59 3.18 46.60 14.12
N PHE A 60 4.00 47.37 13.43
CA PHE A 60 5.42 47.09 13.30
C PHE A 60 6.19 48.39 13.25
N GLY A 61 7.43 48.36 13.70
CA GLY A 61 8.23 49.57 13.81
C GLY A 61 9.67 49.26 14.14
N GLY A 62 10.44 50.31 14.37
CA GLY A 62 11.82 50.16 14.78
C GLY A 62 12.52 51.50 14.87
N VAL A 63 13.75 51.45 15.39
CA VAL A 63 14.61 52.61 15.50
C VAL A 63 15.39 52.79 14.19
N LEU A 64 15.34 54.01 13.67
CA LEU A 64 16.12 54.45 12.51
C LEU A 64 17.55 54.87 12.94
N PRO A 65 18.52 54.91 12.02
CA PRO A 65 19.91 55.29 12.32
C PRO A 65 20.09 56.62 13.08
N SER A 66 19.20 57.60 12.89
CA SER A 66 19.20 58.89 13.61
C SER A 66 18.87 58.76 15.10
N GLY A 67 18.30 57.63 15.52
CA GLY A 67 17.70 57.44 16.85
C GLY A 67 16.19 57.73 16.89
N SER A 68 15.60 58.24 15.81
CA SER A 68 14.15 58.40 15.68
C SER A 68 13.46 57.03 15.56
N ALA A 69 12.27 56.88 16.15
CA ALA A 69 11.46 55.68 16.01
C ALA A 69 10.38 55.90 14.95
N PHE A 70 10.12 54.88 14.13
CA PHE A 70 8.91 54.82 13.31
C PHE A 70 8.04 53.67 13.77
N ALA A 71 6.72 53.84 13.65
CA ALA A 71 5.75 52.79 13.85
C ALA A 71 4.66 52.92 12.79
N VAL A 72 4.28 51.79 12.20
CA VAL A 72 3.09 51.66 11.36
C VAL A 72 2.10 50.82 12.14
N VAL A 73 0.91 51.36 12.34
CA VAL A 73 -0.19 50.68 13.02
C VAL A 73 -1.33 50.53 12.03
N LEU A 74 -1.75 49.29 11.80
CA LEU A 74 -2.87 48.94 10.95
C LEU A 74 -4.04 48.49 11.82
N PHE A 75 -5.17 49.15 11.66
CA PHE A 75 -6.43 48.79 12.29
C PHE A 75 -7.30 48.06 11.27
N THR A 76 -7.83 46.90 11.66
CA THR A 76 -8.67 46.06 10.79
C THR A 76 -10.00 45.77 11.44
N THR A 77 -11.08 45.85 10.67
CA THR A 77 -12.44 45.46 11.08
C THR A 77 -12.65 43.95 11.03
N VAL A 78 -11.64 43.20 10.59
CA VAL A 78 -11.60 41.73 10.54
C VAL A 78 -10.55 41.21 11.52
N ALA A 79 -10.84 40.09 12.19
CA ALA A 79 -9.90 39.43 13.08
C ALA A 79 -8.74 38.82 12.26
N VAL A 80 -7.50 39.05 12.68
CA VAL A 80 -6.31 38.52 11.99
C VAL A 80 -5.63 37.46 12.87
N PRO A 81 -5.42 36.23 12.37
CA PRO A 81 -4.67 35.21 13.09
C PRO A 81 -3.21 35.60 13.31
N ARG A 82 -2.61 35.15 14.41
CA ARG A 82 -1.21 35.45 14.75
C ARG A 82 -0.21 35.00 13.67
N GLU A 83 -0.48 33.86 13.02
CA GLU A 83 0.33 33.36 11.90
C GLU A 83 0.24 34.26 10.67
N SER A 84 -0.90 34.90 10.44
CA SER A 84 -1.05 35.90 9.38
C SER A 84 -0.38 37.22 9.74
N ALA A 85 -0.45 37.64 11.01
CA ALA A 85 0.23 38.83 11.49
C ALA A 85 1.76 38.72 11.38
N SER A 86 2.36 37.54 11.65
CA SER A 86 3.81 37.34 11.54
C SER A 86 4.34 37.45 10.11
N MET A 87 3.49 37.27 9.09
CA MET A 87 3.86 37.50 7.69
C MET A 87 4.10 38.99 7.36
N PHE A 88 3.73 39.93 8.23
CA PHE A 88 3.99 41.36 8.04
C PHE A 88 5.39 41.79 8.53
N ALA A 89 6.14 40.92 9.22
CA ALA A 89 7.50 41.23 9.68
C ALA A 89 8.46 41.67 8.54
N PRO A 90 8.45 41.04 7.35
CA PRO A 90 9.26 41.50 6.21
C PRO A 90 8.87 42.89 5.69
N LEU A 91 7.60 43.30 5.83
CA LEU A 91 7.14 44.63 5.43
C LEU A 91 7.73 45.73 6.32
N ALA A 92 8.02 45.44 7.59
CA ALA A 92 8.69 46.39 8.49
C ALA A 92 10.07 46.79 7.94
N LEU A 93 10.78 45.83 7.34
CA LEU A 93 12.06 46.11 6.68
C LEU A 93 11.84 46.96 5.43
N SER A 94 10.90 46.60 4.55
CA SER A 94 10.59 47.37 3.33
C SER A 94 10.17 48.81 3.64
N VAL A 95 9.34 49.01 4.66
CA VAL A 95 8.91 50.33 5.11
C VAL A 95 10.07 51.10 5.72
N LYS A 96 10.92 50.47 6.52
CA LYS A 96 12.17 51.10 6.99
C LYS A 96 12.99 51.58 5.81
N VAL A 97 13.25 50.73 4.81
CA VAL A 97 13.99 51.12 3.59
C VAL A 97 13.37 52.34 2.89
N GLY A 98 12.04 52.40 2.81
CA GLY A 98 11.33 53.52 2.20
C GLY A 98 11.39 54.84 2.99
N ILE A 99 11.44 54.76 4.33
CA ILE A 99 11.45 55.93 5.23
C ILE A 99 12.87 56.42 5.52
N LEU A 100 13.88 55.55 5.40
CA LEU A 100 15.29 55.85 5.68
C LEU A 100 15.87 57.10 4.99
N PRO A 101 15.48 57.50 3.76
CA PRO A 101 15.91 58.76 3.15
C PRO A 101 15.41 60.02 3.88
N PHE A 102 14.38 59.88 4.72
CA PHE A 102 13.71 60.97 5.44
C PHE A 102 14.03 60.99 6.94
N ASP A 103 14.89 60.08 7.43
CA ASP A 103 15.21 59.88 8.85
C ASP A 103 15.73 61.14 9.57
N ASP A 104 16.44 62.01 8.85
CA ASP A 104 17.02 63.25 9.39
C ASP A 104 16.24 64.52 8.99
N GLY A 105 15.12 64.38 8.28
CA GLY A 105 14.29 65.50 7.84
C GLY A 105 13.10 65.70 8.78
N ARG A 106 12.81 66.94 9.18
CA ARG A 106 11.47 67.27 9.64
C ARG A 106 10.54 67.18 8.43
N VAL A 107 9.91 66.02 8.25
CA VAL A 107 9.00 65.72 7.12
C VAL A 107 7.82 66.72 7.01
N PHE A 108 7.59 67.51 8.06
CA PHE A 108 6.47 68.45 8.18
C PHE A 108 6.86 69.92 8.41
N ASP A 109 8.12 70.32 8.21
CA ASP A 109 8.52 71.74 8.29
C ASP A 109 8.55 72.40 6.90
N ASP A 110 7.93 73.59 6.78
CA ASP A 110 7.78 74.37 5.53
C ASP A 110 9.05 75.14 5.08
N GLU A 111 10.21 74.93 5.70
CA GLU A 111 11.45 75.61 5.29
C GLU A 111 12.36 74.75 4.39
N PRO A 112 12.88 75.30 3.28
CA PRO A 112 13.70 74.54 2.33
C PRO A 112 15.08 74.20 2.90
N CYS A 113 15.33 72.92 3.12
CA CYS A 113 16.59 72.40 3.68
C CYS A 113 17.67 72.19 2.58
N ALA A 114 18.92 72.55 2.88
CA ALA A 114 20.05 72.60 1.94
C ALA A 114 20.41 71.22 1.30
N GLU A 115 20.56 71.20 -0.02
CA GLU A 115 20.53 70.01 -0.91
C GLU A 115 21.79 69.08 -0.93
N VAL A 116 22.93 69.45 -0.35
CA VAL A 116 24.20 68.74 -0.63
C VAL A 116 24.67 67.80 0.50
N ALA A 117 24.28 68.03 1.76
CA ALA A 117 24.60 67.13 2.88
C ALA A 117 23.62 65.93 2.99
N THR A 118 22.50 65.99 2.26
CA THR A 118 21.41 65.02 2.27
C THR A 118 21.69 63.81 1.37
N THR A 119 22.47 63.97 0.30
CA THR A 119 22.71 62.91 -0.70
C THR A 119 23.67 61.83 -0.20
N GLU A 120 24.81 62.18 0.39
CA GLU A 120 25.79 61.21 0.93
C GLU A 120 25.18 60.40 2.09
N ARG A 121 24.38 61.05 2.93
CA ARG A 121 23.74 60.42 4.08
C ARG A 121 22.60 59.48 3.66
N SER A 122 21.77 59.90 2.69
CA SER A 122 20.77 59.03 2.07
C SER A 122 21.40 57.79 1.42
N LEU A 123 22.54 57.96 0.72
CA LEU A 123 23.29 56.85 0.12
C LEU A 123 23.80 55.87 1.17
N ARG A 124 24.38 56.33 2.29
CA ARG A 124 24.83 55.43 3.38
C ARG A 124 23.68 54.62 3.99
N SER A 125 22.52 55.23 4.13
CA SER A 125 21.32 54.58 4.64
C SER A 125 20.76 53.52 3.68
N GLN A 126 20.70 53.85 2.37
CA GLN A 126 20.33 52.88 1.33
C GLN A 126 21.31 51.70 1.25
N VAL A 127 22.61 51.95 1.39
CA VAL A 127 23.61 50.88 1.45
C VAL A 127 23.35 49.97 2.65
N ALA A 128 23.11 50.51 3.84
CA ALA A 128 22.82 49.70 5.03
C ALA A 128 21.55 48.84 4.88
N ALA A 129 20.49 49.39 4.30
CA ALA A 129 19.26 48.68 4.00
C ALA A 129 19.46 47.55 2.98
N LEU A 130 20.19 47.81 1.90
CA LEU A 130 20.52 46.81 0.88
C LEU A 130 21.40 45.69 1.46
N THR A 131 22.36 46.02 2.33
CA THR A 131 23.18 45.03 3.05
C THR A 131 22.30 44.10 3.90
N GLN A 132 21.33 44.64 4.64
CA GLN A 132 20.41 43.82 5.43
C GLN A 132 19.54 42.90 4.57
N LEU A 133 19.06 43.37 3.41
CA LEU A 133 18.28 42.54 2.48
C LEU A 133 19.12 41.39 1.92
N ILE A 134 20.38 41.65 1.55
CA ILE A 134 21.31 40.63 1.07
C ILE A 134 21.51 39.56 2.15
N GLU A 135 21.78 39.95 3.40
CA GLU A 135 21.95 38.99 4.51
C GLU A 135 20.71 38.09 4.71
N VAL A 136 19.51 38.67 4.65
CA VAL A 136 18.26 37.89 4.76
C VAL A 136 18.10 36.94 3.58
N ARG A 137 18.41 37.38 2.36
CA ARG A 137 18.32 36.56 1.15
C ARG A 137 19.34 35.41 1.16
N GLU A 138 20.57 35.66 1.61
CA GLU A 138 21.59 34.62 1.76
C GLU A 138 21.16 33.55 2.77
N ARG A 139 20.60 33.96 3.91
CA ARG A 139 20.05 33.01 4.90
C ARG A 139 18.91 32.19 4.32
N LEU A 140 17.97 32.83 3.60
CA LEU A 140 16.84 32.13 2.99
C LEU A 140 17.31 31.13 1.93
N VAL A 141 18.25 31.53 1.07
CA VAL A 141 18.82 30.64 0.04
C VAL A 141 19.54 29.47 0.71
N GLY A 142 20.33 29.71 1.76
CA GLY A 142 20.99 28.64 2.51
C GLY A 142 19.98 27.64 3.10
N ALA A 143 18.89 28.14 3.70
CA ALA A 143 17.83 27.30 4.25
C ALA A 143 17.09 26.50 3.16
N GLN A 144 16.77 27.13 2.03
CA GLN A 144 16.11 26.47 0.89
C GLN A 144 16.99 25.39 0.27
N THR A 145 18.29 25.67 0.09
CA THR A 145 19.25 24.70 -0.44
C THR A 145 19.37 23.49 0.48
N ALA A 146 19.52 23.71 1.79
CA ALA A 146 19.59 22.61 2.75
C ALA A 146 18.30 21.75 2.77
N GLN A 147 17.13 22.39 2.66
CA GLN A 147 15.85 21.69 2.58
C GLN A 147 15.75 20.85 1.28
N LEU A 148 16.23 21.39 0.16
CA LEU A 148 16.22 20.71 -1.12
C LEU A 148 17.18 19.50 -1.13
N GLU A 149 18.38 19.65 -0.57
CA GLU A 149 19.34 18.55 -0.42
C GLU A 149 18.78 17.41 0.43
N ALA A 150 18.13 17.73 1.55
CA ALA A 150 17.47 16.73 2.40
C ALA A 150 16.33 16.01 1.67
N ALA A 151 15.54 16.74 0.87
CA ALA A 151 14.47 16.15 0.07
C ALA A 151 15.01 15.22 -1.03
N PHE A 152 16.08 15.60 -1.71
CA PHE A 152 16.74 14.75 -2.71
C PHE A 152 17.31 13.47 -2.09
N ALA A 153 18.02 13.57 -0.96
CA ALA A 153 18.54 12.39 -0.27
C ALA A 153 17.43 11.40 0.13
N THR A 154 16.29 11.91 0.62
CA THR A 154 15.13 11.08 0.96
C THR A 154 14.52 10.40 -0.28
N LEU A 155 14.48 11.10 -1.41
CA LEU A 155 13.94 10.57 -2.66
C LEU A 155 14.86 9.50 -3.26
N GLU A 156 16.18 9.69 -3.19
CA GLU A 156 17.16 8.69 -3.59
C GLU A 156 17.04 7.41 -2.76
N GLU A 157 16.93 7.55 -1.43
CA GLU A 157 16.71 6.40 -0.54
C GLU A 157 15.43 5.65 -0.91
N ARG A 158 14.32 6.37 -1.10
CA ARG A 158 13.03 5.76 -1.46
C ARG A 158 13.05 5.11 -2.85
N SER A 159 13.77 5.70 -3.79
CA SER A 159 13.98 5.12 -5.12
C SER A 159 14.79 3.82 -5.04
N ALA A 160 15.85 3.78 -4.23
CA ALA A 160 16.64 2.58 -3.99
C ALA A 160 15.80 1.48 -3.35
N GLN A 161 15.03 1.81 -2.29
CA GLN A 161 14.14 0.86 -1.62
C GLN A 161 13.07 0.28 -2.56
N LEU A 162 12.48 1.11 -3.44
CA LEU A 162 11.52 0.63 -4.43
C LEU A 162 12.17 -0.28 -5.47
N SER A 163 13.37 0.06 -5.94
CA SER A 163 14.12 -0.78 -6.88
C SER A 163 14.43 -2.15 -6.27
N ASP A 164 14.88 -2.18 -5.01
CA ASP A 164 15.18 -3.42 -4.30
C ASP A 164 13.91 -4.25 -4.07
N ALA A 165 12.79 -3.61 -3.70
CA ALA A 165 11.50 -4.29 -3.54
C ALA A 165 10.98 -4.89 -4.85
N LEU A 166 11.10 -4.16 -5.96
CA LEU A 166 10.72 -4.65 -7.29
C LEU A 166 11.61 -5.82 -7.73
N SER A 167 12.91 -5.74 -7.48
CA SER A 167 13.85 -6.82 -7.77
C SER A 167 13.52 -8.08 -6.95
N ALA A 168 13.26 -7.92 -5.65
CA ALA A 168 12.85 -9.01 -4.78
C ALA A 168 11.53 -9.65 -5.23
N LEU A 169 10.56 -8.84 -5.66
CA LEU A 169 9.30 -9.34 -6.23
C LEU A 169 9.54 -10.13 -7.51
N ALA A 170 10.32 -9.60 -8.46
CA ALA A 170 10.64 -10.29 -9.71
C ALA A 170 11.36 -11.63 -9.48
N ILE A 171 12.29 -11.68 -8.51
CA ILE A 171 12.97 -12.92 -8.12
C ILE A 171 11.97 -13.93 -7.52
N SER A 172 11.03 -13.46 -6.69
CA SER A 172 10.01 -14.31 -6.10
C SER A 172 9.04 -14.87 -7.15
N GLU A 173 8.59 -14.04 -8.09
CA GLU A 173 7.74 -14.42 -9.21
C GLU A 173 8.44 -15.45 -10.11
N ALA A 174 9.67 -15.18 -10.53
CA ALA A 174 10.45 -16.11 -11.35
C ALA A 174 10.69 -17.45 -10.65
N ARG A 175 10.93 -17.45 -9.33
CA ARG A 175 11.06 -18.69 -8.55
C ARG A 175 9.74 -19.47 -8.51
N HIS A 176 8.61 -18.78 -8.35
CA HIS A 176 7.30 -19.42 -8.35
C HIS A 176 6.98 -20.05 -9.70
N GLU A 177 7.24 -19.33 -10.79
CA GLU A 177 7.07 -19.83 -12.15
C GLU A 177 7.95 -21.05 -12.42
N ALA A 178 9.23 -20.99 -12.05
CA ALA A 178 10.15 -22.13 -12.19
C ALA A 178 9.70 -23.37 -11.38
N LEU A 179 9.09 -23.18 -10.21
CA LEU A 179 8.51 -24.29 -9.43
C LEU A 179 7.30 -24.90 -10.13
N MET A 180 6.44 -24.09 -10.73
CA MET A 180 5.29 -24.57 -11.49
C MET A 180 5.72 -25.32 -12.76
N GLU A 181 6.76 -24.82 -13.44
CA GLU A 181 7.36 -25.43 -14.63
C GLU A 181 8.01 -26.79 -14.33
N ALA A 182 8.75 -26.87 -13.22
CA ALA A 182 9.46 -28.08 -12.80
C ALA A 182 8.54 -29.15 -12.15
N SER A 183 7.27 -28.84 -11.86
CA SER A 183 6.35 -29.76 -11.21
C SER A 183 6.06 -30.98 -12.09
N ILE A 184 6.14 -32.16 -11.46
CA ILE A 184 5.79 -33.44 -12.10
C ILE A 184 4.27 -33.58 -12.21
N ASP A 185 3.56 -33.18 -11.16
CA ASP A 185 2.11 -33.23 -11.11
C ASP A 185 1.50 -32.02 -11.83
N ALA A 186 0.32 -32.23 -12.42
CA ALA A 186 -0.44 -31.16 -13.04
C ALA A 186 -0.98 -30.23 -11.97
N VAL A 187 -0.75 -28.94 -12.15
CA VAL A 187 -1.28 -27.90 -11.27
C VAL A 187 -2.15 -26.97 -12.10
N ILE A 188 -3.40 -26.84 -11.69
CA ILE A 188 -4.39 -25.97 -12.31
C ILE A 188 -4.96 -25.04 -11.25
N THR A 189 -4.93 -23.74 -11.50
CA THR A 189 -5.54 -22.75 -10.61
C THR A 189 -6.73 -22.09 -11.28
N MET A 190 -7.76 -21.75 -10.49
CA MET A 190 -8.94 -21.02 -10.98
C MET A 190 -9.37 -19.93 -9.99
N ASP A 191 -10.06 -18.92 -10.49
CA ASP A 191 -10.69 -17.89 -9.67
C ASP A 191 -12.03 -18.37 -9.06
N HIS A 192 -12.65 -17.49 -8.27
CA HIS A 192 -13.98 -17.70 -7.70
C HIS A 192 -15.12 -17.88 -8.71
N GLU A 193 -14.94 -17.47 -9.98
CA GLU A 193 -15.93 -17.69 -11.05
C GLU A 193 -15.72 -19.03 -11.77
N GLY A 194 -14.65 -19.76 -11.43
CA GLY A 194 -14.28 -21.03 -12.07
C GLY A 194 -13.48 -20.87 -13.35
N ARG A 195 -12.88 -19.69 -13.59
CA ARG A 195 -12.01 -19.45 -14.75
C ARG A 195 -10.57 -19.78 -14.41
N VAL A 196 -9.87 -20.41 -15.36
CA VAL A 196 -8.48 -20.81 -15.17
C VAL A 196 -7.57 -19.58 -15.04
N LEU A 197 -6.83 -19.50 -13.93
CA LEU A 197 -5.80 -18.49 -13.68
C LEU A 197 -4.40 -18.99 -14.04
N GLY A 198 -4.18 -20.30 -13.96
CA GLY A 198 -2.88 -20.92 -14.16
C GLY A 198 -3.02 -22.37 -14.58
N PHE A 199 -2.16 -22.78 -15.51
CA PHE A 199 -2.18 -24.11 -16.11
C PHE A 199 -0.74 -24.51 -16.40
N ASN A 200 -0.12 -25.31 -15.52
CA ASN A 200 1.30 -25.60 -15.66
C ASN A 200 1.58 -26.58 -16.84
N PRO A 201 2.83 -26.73 -17.28
CA PRO A 201 3.17 -27.61 -18.40
C PRO A 201 2.80 -29.07 -18.18
N ALA A 202 2.81 -29.55 -16.94
CA ALA A 202 2.33 -30.89 -16.62
C ALA A 202 0.83 -31.04 -16.89
N ALA A 203 0.03 -30.02 -16.56
CA ALA A 203 -1.38 -29.96 -16.92
C ALA A 203 -1.57 -29.93 -18.45
N SER A 204 -0.77 -29.17 -19.19
CA SER A 204 -0.77 -29.17 -20.67
C SER A 204 -0.51 -30.54 -21.25
N ARG A 205 0.51 -31.26 -20.75
CA ARG A 205 0.84 -32.62 -21.19
C ARG A 205 -0.26 -33.63 -20.86
N ILE A 206 -0.87 -33.53 -19.67
CA ILE A 206 -1.91 -34.47 -19.24
C ILE A 206 -3.23 -34.18 -19.97
N PHE A 207 -3.70 -32.94 -20.04
CA PHE A 207 -5.02 -32.64 -20.60
C PHE A 207 -5.01 -32.34 -22.09
N GLY A 208 -3.84 -32.10 -22.71
CA GLY A 208 -3.73 -31.88 -24.15
C GLY A 208 -4.15 -30.47 -24.60
N TYR A 209 -4.13 -29.49 -23.69
CA TYR A 209 -4.39 -28.09 -23.99
C TYR A 209 -3.10 -27.27 -23.90
N GLU A 210 -2.93 -26.32 -24.82
CA GLU A 210 -1.90 -25.28 -24.68
C GLU A 210 -2.23 -24.38 -23.49
N GLN A 211 -1.21 -23.91 -22.78
CA GLN A 211 -1.38 -23.10 -21.58
C GLN A 211 -2.16 -21.82 -21.89
N GLU A 212 -1.80 -21.11 -22.95
CA GLU A 212 -2.43 -19.86 -23.38
C GLU A 212 -3.88 -20.05 -23.80
N ALA A 213 -4.23 -21.23 -24.31
CA ALA A 213 -5.60 -21.56 -24.68
C ALA A 213 -6.47 -21.89 -23.47
N ALA A 214 -5.86 -22.41 -22.39
CA ALA A 214 -6.56 -22.74 -21.15
C ALA A 214 -6.85 -21.50 -20.28
N LEU A 215 -5.94 -20.53 -20.26
CA LEU A 215 -6.07 -19.33 -19.42
C LEU A 215 -7.37 -18.54 -19.71
N GLY A 216 -8.07 -18.16 -18.64
CA GLY A 216 -9.33 -17.41 -18.67
C GLY A 216 -10.58 -18.21 -19.09
N GLN A 217 -10.41 -19.44 -19.59
CA GLN A 217 -11.52 -20.31 -19.94
C GLN A 217 -12.19 -20.92 -18.70
N PRO A 218 -13.47 -21.32 -18.78
CA PRO A 218 -14.12 -22.08 -17.72
C PRO A 218 -13.43 -23.44 -17.53
N LEU A 219 -12.98 -23.73 -16.31
CA LEU A 219 -12.26 -24.97 -15.98
C LEU A 219 -13.10 -26.21 -16.32
N ASP A 220 -14.40 -26.14 -16.05
CA ASP A 220 -15.32 -27.25 -16.21
C ASP A 220 -15.56 -27.62 -17.68
N ASP A 221 -15.44 -26.68 -18.60
CA ASP A 221 -15.54 -26.94 -20.03
C ASP A 221 -14.29 -27.61 -20.61
N LEU A 222 -13.12 -27.37 -20.00
CA LEU A 222 -11.83 -27.91 -20.44
C LEU A 222 -11.58 -29.33 -19.92
N VAL A 223 -11.54 -29.51 -18.61
CA VAL A 223 -10.95 -30.73 -18.00
C VAL A 223 -11.96 -31.63 -17.31
N ILE A 224 -13.21 -31.17 -17.19
CA ILE A 224 -14.29 -31.89 -16.48
C ILE A 224 -15.27 -32.51 -17.48
N PRO A 225 -15.52 -33.83 -17.41
CA PRO A 225 -16.52 -34.48 -18.25
C PRO A 225 -17.90 -33.83 -18.11
N PRO A 226 -18.70 -33.72 -19.20
CA PRO A 226 -20.01 -33.06 -19.18
C PRO A 226 -20.95 -33.54 -18.06
N ARG A 227 -20.92 -34.85 -17.77
CA ARG A 227 -21.73 -35.47 -16.70
C ARG A 227 -21.39 -35.01 -15.29
N LEU A 228 -20.18 -34.49 -15.06
CA LEU A 228 -19.68 -34.06 -13.75
C LEU A 228 -19.74 -32.54 -13.55
N ARG A 229 -19.94 -31.75 -14.63
CA ARG A 229 -19.97 -30.27 -14.56
C ARG A 229 -21.04 -29.72 -13.61
N PRO A 230 -22.28 -30.24 -13.54
CA PRO A 230 -23.28 -29.74 -12.60
C PRO A 230 -22.83 -29.86 -11.14
N ASN A 231 -22.27 -31.02 -10.77
CA ASN A 231 -21.77 -31.29 -9.43
C ASN A 231 -20.59 -30.39 -9.09
N HIS A 232 -19.67 -30.16 -10.05
CA HIS A 232 -18.58 -29.21 -9.88
C HIS A 232 -19.09 -27.78 -9.61
N ARG A 233 -19.99 -27.27 -10.45
CA ARG A 233 -20.59 -25.93 -10.30
C ARG A 233 -21.35 -25.77 -8.99
N GLU A 234 -22.02 -26.83 -8.54
CA GLU A 234 -22.69 -26.84 -7.24
C GLU A 234 -21.69 -26.83 -6.08
N GLY A 235 -20.62 -27.63 -6.16
CA GLY A 235 -19.54 -27.64 -5.17
C GLY A 235 -18.87 -26.27 -5.01
N LEU A 236 -18.59 -25.58 -6.11
CA LEU A 236 -18.03 -24.22 -6.10
C LEU A 236 -19.00 -23.24 -5.43
N ARG A 237 -20.29 -23.24 -5.83
CA ARG A 237 -21.32 -22.37 -5.24
C ARG A 237 -21.49 -22.61 -3.73
N ASN A 238 -21.48 -23.86 -3.30
CA ASN A 238 -21.60 -24.20 -1.88
C ASN A 238 -20.40 -23.69 -1.09
N TYR A 239 -19.18 -23.82 -1.62
CA TYR A 239 -18.00 -23.27 -0.96
C TYR A 239 -18.05 -21.74 -0.85
N LEU A 240 -18.42 -21.04 -1.93
CA LEU A 240 -18.52 -19.58 -1.90
C LEU A 240 -19.60 -19.07 -0.92
N ARG A 241 -20.63 -19.88 -0.63
CA ARG A 241 -21.68 -19.55 0.33
C ARG A 241 -21.29 -19.87 1.78
N ASP A 242 -20.81 -21.09 2.00
CA ASP A 242 -20.71 -21.67 3.36
C ASP A 242 -19.25 -21.83 3.83
N GLY A 243 -18.25 -21.56 2.98
CA GLY A 243 -16.83 -21.82 3.26
C GLY A 243 -16.47 -23.30 3.32
N VAL A 244 -17.41 -24.20 3.01
CA VAL A 244 -17.24 -25.65 3.08
C VAL A 244 -17.50 -26.27 1.71
N GLY A 245 -16.53 -27.04 1.22
CA GLY A 245 -16.64 -27.76 -0.06
C GLY A 245 -16.31 -29.25 0.13
N PRO A 246 -17.00 -30.16 -0.59
CA PRO A 246 -16.91 -31.60 -0.36
C PRO A 246 -15.55 -32.23 -0.71
N ILE A 247 -14.73 -31.52 -1.49
CA ILE A 247 -13.48 -32.02 -2.09
C ILE A 247 -12.23 -31.35 -1.46
N LEU A 248 -12.42 -30.26 -0.72
CA LEU A 248 -11.30 -29.45 -0.23
C LEU A 248 -10.44 -30.19 0.80
N GLY A 249 -9.12 -30.11 0.60
CA GLY A 249 -8.12 -30.67 1.51
C GLY A 249 -8.08 -32.20 1.56
N ARG A 250 -8.73 -32.90 0.63
CA ARG A 250 -8.75 -34.38 0.56
C ARG A 250 -8.23 -34.86 -0.78
N HIS A 251 -7.50 -35.98 -0.75
CA HIS A 251 -7.15 -36.72 -1.96
C HIS A 251 -8.35 -37.54 -2.38
N ILE A 252 -8.84 -37.31 -3.59
CA ILE A 252 -9.96 -38.06 -4.15
C ILE A 252 -9.66 -38.55 -5.56
N GLU A 253 -10.20 -39.70 -5.91
CA GLU A 253 -10.23 -40.19 -7.29
C GLU A 253 -11.47 -39.62 -8.00
N GLN A 254 -11.27 -39.09 -9.21
CA GLN A 254 -12.32 -38.56 -10.09
C GLN A 254 -12.04 -38.96 -11.54
N THR A 255 -12.92 -38.53 -12.45
CA THR A 255 -12.71 -38.67 -13.89
C THR A 255 -12.41 -37.31 -14.50
N GLY A 256 -11.26 -37.19 -15.16
CA GLY A 256 -10.89 -36.05 -16.00
C GLY A 256 -11.21 -36.31 -17.47
N MET A 257 -11.20 -35.25 -18.27
CA MET A 257 -11.40 -35.30 -19.73
C MET A 257 -10.26 -34.56 -20.43
N ARG A 258 -9.65 -35.16 -21.45
CA ARG A 258 -8.63 -34.51 -22.29
C ARG A 258 -9.27 -33.68 -23.42
N ALA A 259 -8.46 -32.90 -24.11
CA ALA A 259 -8.88 -32.07 -25.25
C ALA A 259 -9.50 -32.86 -26.41
N ASP A 260 -9.14 -34.14 -26.58
CA ASP A 260 -9.73 -35.05 -27.56
C ASP A 260 -11.07 -35.65 -27.11
N GLY A 261 -11.53 -35.33 -25.90
CA GLY A 261 -12.75 -35.83 -25.29
C GLY A 261 -12.60 -37.18 -24.55
N SER A 262 -11.40 -37.77 -24.52
CA SER A 262 -11.17 -39.02 -23.80
C SER A 262 -11.26 -38.82 -22.28
N GLU A 263 -12.03 -39.69 -21.62
CA GLU A 263 -12.13 -39.72 -20.16
C GLU A 263 -11.03 -40.61 -19.56
N PHE A 264 -10.40 -40.16 -18.48
CA PHE A 264 -9.36 -40.92 -17.78
C PHE A 264 -9.44 -40.73 -16.26
N PRO A 265 -9.04 -41.74 -15.47
CA PRO A 265 -9.05 -41.63 -14.02
C PRO A 265 -7.95 -40.67 -13.55
N VAL A 266 -8.32 -39.73 -12.70
CA VAL A 266 -7.41 -38.78 -12.05
C VAL A 266 -7.50 -38.90 -10.55
N GLU A 267 -6.37 -38.73 -9.88
CA GLU A 267 -6.32 -38.41 -8.46
C GLU A 267 -6.10 -36.91 -8.34
N LEU A 268 -6.89 -36.22 -7.49
CA LEU A 268 -6.74 -34.78 -7.31
C LEU A 268 -6.94 -34.34 -5.87
N THR A 269 -6.28 -33.24 -5.53
CA THR A 269 -6.47 -32.48 -4.29
C THR A 269 -6.75 -31.03 -4.63
N VAL A 270 -7.81 -30.46 -4.04
CA VAL A 270 -8.15 -29.04 -4.21
C VAL A 270 -7.88 -28.29 -2.92
N THR A 271 -7.18 -27.16 -3.03
CA THR A 271 -6.87 -26.24 -1.93
C THR A 271 -7.44 -24.87 -2.27
N ALA A 272 -8.13 -24.24 -1.32
CA ALA A 272 -8.53 -22.85 -1.43
C ALA A 272 -7.39 -21.93 -0.97
N MET A 273 -7.16 -20.87 -1.72
CA MET A 273 -6.15 -19.85 -1.47
C MET A 273 -6.88 -18.56 -1.12
N GLU A 274 -6.79 -18.17 0.15
CA GLU A 274 -7.35 -16.91 0.64
C GLU A 274 -6.29 -15.81 0.51
N VAL A 275 -6.62 -14.77 -0.25
CA VAL A 275 -5.79 -13.59 -0.40
C VAL A 275 -6.49 -12.42 0.29
N PRO A 276 -5.87 -11.75 1.27
CA PRO A 276 -6.49 -10.61 1.94
C PRO A 276 -6.93 -9.53 0.95
N GLY A 277 -8.22 -9.18 0.98
CA GLY A 277 -8.78 -8.14 0.11
C GLY A 277 -9.12 -8.57 -1.32
N ALA A 278 -8.97 -9.86 -1.66
CA ALA A 278 -9.37 -10.41 -2.95
C ALA A 278 -10.32 -11.62 -2.78
N PRO A 279 -11.16 -11.94 -3.78
CA PRO A 279 -11.92 -13.18 -3.79
C PRO A 279 -11.02 -14.42 -3.69
N PRO A 280 -11.51 -15.54 -3.14
CA PRO A 280 -10.73 -16.76 -3.03
C PRO A 280 -10.37 -17.30 -4.41
N ALA A 281 -9.17 -17.87 -4.51
CA ALA A 281 -8.75 -18.67 -5.65
C ALA A 281 -8.63 -20.13 -5.24
N PHE A 282 -8.60 -21.04 -6.21
CA PHE A 282 -8.47 -22.48 -5.96
C PHE A 282 -7.29 -23.02 -6.74
N ALA A 283 -6.54 -23.94 -6.12
CA ALA A 283 -5.48 -24.70 -6.74
C ALA A 283 -5.81 -26.19 -6.67
N ALA A 284 -5.77 -26.86 -7.82
CA ALA A 284 -5.92 -28.30 -7.93
C ALA A 284 -4.59 -28.91 -8.36
N THR A 285 -4.08 -29.85 -7.56
CA THR A 285 -3.00 -30.75 -7.98
C THR A 285 -3.63 -32.03 -8.50
N VAL A 286 -3.26 -32.46 -9.69
CA VAL A 286 -3.87 -33.57 -10.43
C VAL A 286 -2.82 -34.55 -10.90
N ARG A 287 -3.10 -35.85 -10.72
CA ARG A 287 -2.25 -36.95 -11.14
C ARG A 287 -3.04 -37.94 -12.00
N ASP A 288 -2.48 -38.29 -13.15
CA ASP A 288 -3.04 -39.36 -13.99
C ASP A 288 -2.71 -40.72 -13.39
N ILE A 289 -3.74 -41.48 -13.01
CA ILE A 289 -3.60 -42.80 -12.39
C ILE A 289 -4.00 -43.94 -13.34
N SER A 290 -4.09 -43.66 -14.65
CA SER A 290 -4.49 -44.64 -15.67
C SER A 290 -3.56 -45.86 -15.69
N VAL A 291 -2.24 -45.60 -15.75
CA VAL A 291 -1.21 -46.66 -15.81
C VAL A 291 -1.21 -47.50 -14.54
N GLU A 292 -1.37 -46.86 -13.38
CA GLU A 292 -1.44 -47.56 -12.10
C GLU A 292 -2.67 -48.46 -12.03
N LYS A 293 -3.84 -47.94 -12.43
CA LYS A 293 -5.09 -48.71 -12.46
C LYS A 293 -5.03 -49.87 -13.45
N GLU A 294 -4.48 -49.66 -14.64
CA GLU A 294 -4.30 -50.71 -15.63
C GLU A 294 -3.37 -51.82 -15.12
N THR A 295 -2.22 -51.44 -14.55
CA THR A 295 -1.24 -52.38 -13.98
C THR A 295 -1.84 -53.19 -12.84
N ARG A 296 -2.58 -52.52 -11.93
CA ARG A 296 -3.29 -53.16 -10.82
C ARG A 296 -4.38 -54.11 -11.32
N GLY A 297 -5.12 -53.71 -12.36
CA GLY A 297 -6.13 -54.53 -13.02
C GLY A 297 -5.52 -55.81 -13.62
N ARG A 298 -4.46 -55.66 -14.43
CA ARG A 298 -3.74 -56.81 -15.02
C ARG A 298 -3.20 -57.77 -13.98
N LEU A 299 -2.62 -57.25 -12.90
CA LEU A 299 -2.11 -58.09 -11.81
C LEU A 299 -3.25 -58.86 -11.12
N LYS A 300 -4.40 -58.22 -10.91
CA LYS A 300 -5.58 -58.85 -10.33
C LYS A 300 -6.11 -59.97 -11.23
N GLU A 301 -6.27 -59.68 -12.52
CA GLU A 301 -6.72 -60.67 -13.53
C GLU A 301 -5.76 -61.86 -13.62
N ALA A 302 -4.44 -61.60 -13.63
CA ALA A 302 -3.43 -62.66 -13.64
C ALA A 302 -3.52 -63.53 -12.39
N ARG A 303 -3.67 -62.95 -11.20
CA ARG A 303 -3.85 -63.69 -9.94
C ARG A 303 -5.11 -64.54 -9.95
N GLU A 304 -6.24 -63.97 -10.38
CA GLU A 304 -7.51 -64.70 -10.49
C GLU A 304 -7.42 -65.84 -11.49
N HIS A 305 -6.72 -65.63 -12.62
CA HIS A 305 -6.47 -66.66 -13.60
C HIS A 305 -5.61 -67.80 -13.03
N SER A 306 -4.48 -67.47 -12.37
CA SER A 306 -3.62 -68.47 -11.72
C SER A 306 -4.35 -69.25 -10.64
N ALA A 307 -5.16 -68.59 -9.79
CA ALA A 307 -5.96 -69.24 -8.77
C ALA A 307 -7.00 -70.21 -9.37
N ARG A 308 -7.63 -69.82 -10.48
CA ARG A 308 -8.58 -70.68 -11.20
C ARG A 308 -7.90 -71.91 -11.81
N VAL A 309 -6.72 -71.74 -12.41
CA VAL A 309 -5.93 -72.86 -12.97
C VAL A 309 -5.50 -73.82 -11.85
N ALA A 310 -4.96 -73.31 -10.74
CA ALA A 310 -4.55 -74.12 -9.60
C ALA A 310 -5.70 -74.96 -9.04
N ARG A 311 -6.88 -74.36 -8.85
CA ARG A 311 -8.09 -75.07 -8.39
C ARG A 311 -8.51 -76.18 -9.35
N THR A 312 -8.53 -75.89 -10.65
CA THR A 312 -8.94 -76.87 -11.68
C THR A 312 -7.97 -78.07 -11.73
N LEU A 313 -6.66 -77.82 -11.60
CA LEU A 313 -5.65 -78.88 -11.53
C LEU A 313 -5.83 -79.73 -10.26
N GLN A 314 -6.03 -79.09 -9.10
CA GLN A 314 -6.26 -79.80 -7.84
C GLN A 314 -7.49 -80.71 -7.93
N GLU A 315 -8.61 -80.21 -8.45
CA GLU A 315 -9.84 -80.98 -8.64
C GLU A 315 -9.66 -82.14 -9.63
N SER A 316 -8.87 -81.95 -10.70
CA SER A 316 -8.61 -83.00 -11.69
C SER A 316 -7.63 -84.08 -11.22
N LEU A 317 -6.72 -83.76 -10.30
CA LEU A 317 -5.71 -84.69 -9.77
C LEU A 317 -6.20 -85.51 -8.57
N LEU A 318 -7.29 -85.09 -7.91
CA LEU A 318 -7.91 -85.83 -6.82
C LEU A 318 -8.91 -86.86 -7.37
N PRO A 319 -8.76 -88.16 -7.09
CA PRO A 319 -9.73 -89.15 -7.53
C PRO A 319 -11.07 -88.91 -6.81
N PRO A 320 -12.22 -89.01 -7.51
CA PRO A 320 -13.54 -88.75 -6.92
C PRO A 320 -13.91 -89.73 -5.79
N ARG A 321 -13.18 -90.83 -5.67
CA ARG A 321 -13.19 -91.76 -4.54
C ARG A 321 -11.77 -92.20 -4.25
N LEU A 322 -11.39 -92.21 -2.97
CA LEU A 322 -10.11 -92.78 -2.57
C LEU A 322 -10.06 -94.27 -2.98
N PRO A 323 -8.90 -94.76 -3.45
CA PRO A 323 -8.76 -96.17 -3.79
C PRO A 323 -9.01 -97.03 -2.54
N ALA A 324 -9.88 -98.04 -2.68
CA ALA A 324 -10.13 -98.98 -1.60
C ALA A 324 -8.90 -99.89 -1.41
N LEU A 325 -8.20 -99.72 -0.29
CA LEU A 325 -7.10 -100.60 0.11
C LEU A 325 -7.67 -101.76 0.93
N PRO A 326 -7.52 -103.03 0.50
CA PRO A 326 -8.05 -104.17 1.22
C PRO A 326 -7.50 -104.24 2.65
N GLY A 327 -8.39 -104.29 3.64
CA GLY A 327 -8.02 -104.39 5.07
C GLY A 327 -7.74 -103.05 5.77
N VAL A 328 -7.87 -101.91 5.09
CA VAL A 328 -7.64 -100.58 5.68
C VAL A 328 -8.88 -99.70 5.49
N GLU A 329 -9.48 -99.25 6.60
CA GLU A 329 -10.53 -98.23 6.58
C GLU A 329 -9.87 -96.86 6.40
N LEU A 330 -9.92 -96.32 5.17
CA LEU A 330 -9.37 -95.01 4.85
C LEU A 330 -10.35 -93.91 5.29
N ALA A 331 -10.03 -93.22 6.38
CA ALA A 331 -10.64 -91.96 6.75
C ALA A 331 -9.77 -90.81 6.23
N SER A 332 -10.31 -89.95 5.36
CA SER A 332 -9.67 -88.68 5.03
C SER A 332 -10.38 -87.53 5.74
N ARG A 333 -9.59 -86.61 6.29
CA ARG A 333 -10.08 -85.33 6.81
C ARG A 333 -9.39 -84.24 6.02
N TYR A 334 -10.12 -83.60 5.11
CA TYR A 334 -9.61 -82.46 4.37
C TYR A 334 -9.98 -81.20 5.14
N HIS A 335 -8.99 -80.43 5.59
CA HIS A 335 -9.20 -79.06 6.02
C HIS A 335 -9.09 -78.17 4.78
N PRO A 336 -10.19 -77.57 4.28
CA PRO A 336 -10.06 -76.57 3.25
C PRO A 336 -9.21 -75.41 3.79
N ALA A 337 -8.28 -74.92 2.98
CA ALA A 337 -7.63 -73.65 3.26
C ALA A 337 -8.74 -72.60 3.47
N GLY A 338 -8.67 -71.84 4.57
CA GLY A 338 -9.62 -70.77 4.84
C GLY A 338 -9.61 -69.72 3.73
N ASP A 339 -10.53 -68.74 3.78
CA ASP A 339 -10.78 -67.71 2.74
C ASP A 339 -9.56 -66.84 2.29
N GLY A 340 -8.35 -67.14 2.75
CA GLY A 340 -7.09 -66.54 2.31
C GLY A 340 -6.41 -67.27 1.14
N SER A 341 -5.39 -66.62 0.56
CA SER A 341 -4.53 -67.08 -0.54
C SER A 341 -3.60 -68.26 -0.20
N GLU A 342 -4.01 -69.15 0.69
CA GLU A 342 -3.19 -70.28 1.14
C GLU A 342 -3.51 -71.52 0.30
N ILE A 343 -2.47 -72.13 -0.30
CA ILE A 343 -2.59 -73.38 -1.04
C ILE A 343 -2.10 -74.48 -0.10
N GLY A 344 -3.02 -75.30 0.40
CA GLY A 344 -2.75 -76.28 1.45
C GLY A 344 -2.03 -77.53 0.95
N GLY A 345 -0.93 -77.85 1.65
CA GLY A 345 -0.27 -79.15 1.75
C GLY A 345 0.62 -79.12 3.00
N ASP A 346 0.14 -79.75 4.06
CA ASP A 346 0.71 -79.89 5.41
C ASP A 346 1.03 -78.61 6.23
N PHE A 347 0.29 -78.44 7.32
CA PHE A 347 0.82 -77.92 8.59
C PHE A 347 0.81 -79.05 9.61
#